data_AF-A6F7S2-F1
#
_entry.id   AF-A6F7S2-F1
#
_cell.length_a   1.000
_cell.length_b   1.000
_cell.length_c   1.000
_cell.angle_alpha   90.00
_cell.angle_beta   90.00
_cell.angle_gamma   90.00
#
_symmetry.space_group_name_H-M   'P 1'
#
loop_
_entity.id
_entity.type
_entity.pdbx_description
1 polymer ?
#
loop_
_entity_poly.entity_id
_entity_poly.type
_entity_poly.pdbx_seq_one_letter_code
_entity_poly.pdbx_strand_id
1 'polypeptide(L)'
;MDFTASKKNKGFTLIELVITIIVLGVLTATAVPRFIDLKDDAKKETVENFHGSLRATVRLLHMKSQIDNLLGDDVTIATDYGDYQFYRGYPETKSEALTPNTYFIETFLELGAPLDVIKNNISRTATYSEITVFEDNGYSRIGYGTGDLSNDLCYAEYHHTSETQEFTVETAGC
;
A
#
# COMPACT_ATOMS: atom_id res chain seq x y z
N MET A 1 -22.81 23.34 60.01
CA MET A 1 -23.95 22.92 59.18
C MET A 1 -23.37 22.51 57.85
N ASP A 2 -23.19 21.20 57.66
CA ASP A 2 -22.77 20.65 56.37
C ASP A 2 -23.79 19.57 56.01
N PHE A 3 -24.57 19.83 54.96
CA PHE A 3 -25.63 18.96 54.48
C PHE A 3 -25.09 18.24 53.26
N THR A 4 -24.39 17.13 53.49
CA THR A 4 -23.94 16.24 52.42
C THR A 4 -25.16 15.56 51.81
N ALA A 5 -25.62 16.12 50.69
CA ALA A 5 -26.69 15.53 49.88
C ALA A 5 -26.23 14.17 49.33
N SER A 6 -26.82 13.08 49.83
CA SER A 6 -26.64 11.73 49.28
C SER A 6 -27.22 11.70 47.86
N LYS A 7 -26.32 11.63 46.87
CA LYS A 7 -26.67 11.44 45.46
C LYS A 7 -27.32 10.06 45.32
N LYS A 8 -28.64 10.01 45.13
CA LYS A 8 -29.35 8.75 44.86
C LYS A 8 -28.82 8.17 43.55
N ASN A 9 -28.05 7.09 43.63
CA ASN A 9 -27.66 6.30 42.46
C ASN A 9 -28.93 5.68 41.88
N LYS A 10 -29.45 6.26 40.79
CA LYS A 10 -30.50 5.63 39.98
C LYS A 10 -29.87 4.42 39.29
N GLY A 11 -30.24 3.22 39.72
CA GLY A 11 -29.89 1.99 39.03
C GLY A 11 -30.60 1.88 37.68
N PHE A 12 -30.00 1.16 36.74
CA PHE A 12 -30.59 0.83 35.45
C PHE A 12 -31.82 -0.06 35.64
N THR A 13 -32.90 0.16 34.88
CA THR A 13 -34.08 -0.71 34.97
C THR A 13 -33.87 -1.98 34.14
N LEU A 14 -34.49 -3.10 34.55
CA LEU A 14 -34.40 -4.37 33.80
C LEU A 14 -34.91 -4.21 32.36
N ILE A 15 -35.97 -3.43 32.17
CA ILE A 15 -36.55 -3.20 30.84
C ILE A 15 -35.62 -2.38 29.94
N GLU A 16 -34.91 -1.41 30.50
CA GLU A 16 -33.96 -0.57 29.77
C GLU A 16 -32.76 -1.40 29.30
N LEU A 17 -32.30 -2.36 30.12
CA LEU A 17 -31.28 -3.31 29.69
C LEU A 17 -31.78 -4.21 28.54
N VAL A 18 -33.00 -4.76 28.66
CA VAL A 18 -33.58 -5.65 27.64
C VAL A 18 -33.81 -4.93 26.31
N ILE A 19 -34.36 -3.71 26.33
CA ILE A 19 -34.58 -2.94 25.11
C ILE A 19 -33.23 -2.56 24.48
N THR A 20 -32.22 -2.21 25.28
CA THR A 20 -30.90 -1.83 24.77
C THR A 20 -30.24 -2.97 24.00
N ILE A 21 -30.25 -4.19 24.54
CA ILE A 21 -29.66 -5.35 23.83
C ILE A 21 -30.44 -5.71 22.57
N ILE A 22 -31.77 -5.53 22.55
CA ILE A 22 -32.58 -5.76 21.36
C ILE A 22 -32.23 -4.74 20.26
N VAL A 23 -32.19 -3.46 20.62
CA VAL A 23 -31.85 -2.38 19.68
C VAL A 23 -30.42 -2.56 19.15
N LEU A 24 -29.45 -2.82 20.02
CA LEU A 24 -28.07 -3.11 19.61
C LEU A 24 -27.99 -4.36 18.74
N GLY A 25 -28.80 -5.39 19.00
CA GLY A 25 -28.89 -6.59 18.18
C GLY A 25 -29.31 -6.29 16.73
N VAL A 26 -30.37 -5.51 16.54
CA VAL A 26 -30.85 -5.13 15.20
C VAL A 26 -29.87 -4.20 14.46
N LEU A 27 -29.31 -3.22 15.17
CA LEU A 27 -28.31 -2.31 14.60
C LEU A 27 -27.07 -3.08 14.14
N THR A 28 -26.59 -4.03 14.94
CA THR A 28 -25.41 -4.83 14.59
C THR A 28 -25.70 -5.75 13.40
N ALA A 29 -26.88 -6.37 13.34
CA ALA A 29 -27.25 -7.27 12.25
C ALA A 29 -27.25 -6.60 10.87
N THR A 30 -27.55 -5.30 10.81
CA THR A 30 -27.58 -4.52 9.55
C THR A 30 -26.26 -3.80 9.25
N ALA A 31 -25.50 -3.40 10.27
CA ALA A 31 -24.23 -2.68 10.09
C ALA A 31 -23.07 -3.58 9.65
N VAL A 32 -23.01 -4.84 10.14
CA VAL A 32 -21.87 -5.74 9.86
C VAL A 32 -21.68 -6.06 8.38
N PRO A 33 -22.71 -6.47 7.60
CA PRO A 33 -22.53 -6.80 6.19
C PRO A 33 -22.00 -5.61 5.39
N ARG A 34 -22.60 -4.44 5.58
CA ARG A 34 -22.18 -3.19 4.90
C ARG A 34 -20.77 -2.77 5.27
N PHE A 35 -20.33 -2.99 6.50
CA PHE A 35 -18.98 -2.65 6.93
C PHE A 35 -17.91 -3.53 6.27
N ILE A 36 -18.25 -4.78 5.91
CA ILE A 36 -17.35 -5.67 5.15
C ILE A 36 -17.23 -5.18 3.70
N ASP A 37 -18.36 -4.91 3.04
CA ASP A 37 -18.36 -4.41 1.65
C ASP A 37 -17.53 -3.12 1.51
N LEU A 38 -17.69 -2.18 2.46
CA LEU A 38 -16.92 -0.93 2.48
C LEU A 38 -15.42 -1.13 2.68
N LYS A 39 -15.00 -2.19 3.38
CA LYS A 39 -13.58 -2.51 3.54
C LYS A 39 -12.98 -3.04 2.25
N ASP A 40 -13.68 -3.92 1.57
CA ASP A 40 -13.20 -4.51 0.31
C ASP A 40 -13.16 -3.44 -0.80
N ASP A 41 -14.18 -2.58 -0.88
CA ASP A 41 -14.19 -1.41 -1.75
C ASP A 41 -13.02 -0.45 -1.42
N ALA A 42 -12.74 -0.21 -0.13
CA ALA A 42 -11.61 0.63 0.26
C ALA A 42 -10.25 0.03 -0.15
N LYS A 43 -10.09 -1.31 -0.10
CA LYS A 43 -8.88 -1.98 -0.58
C LYS A 43 -8.71 -1.82 -2.09
N LYS A 44 -9.79 -2.01 -2.85
CA LYS A 44 -9.81 -1.83 -4.32
C LYS A 44 -9.37 -0.42 -4.69
N GLU A 45 -10.00 0.58 -4.09
CA GLU A 45 -9.66 1.99 -4.32
C GLU A 45 -8.20 2.30 -3.91
N THR A 46 -7.70 1.70 -2.84
CA THR A 46 -6.30 1.87 -2.41
C THR A 46 -5.32 1.31 -3.44
N VAL A 47 -5.61 0.12 -3.98
CA VAL A 47 -4.79 -0.51 -5.04
C VAL A 47 -4.83 0.31 -6.33
N GLU A 48 -5.99 0.82 -6.73
CA GLU A 48 -6.11 1.72 -7.89
C GLU A 48 -5.35 3.04 -7.68
N ASN A 49 -5.36 3.58 -6.46
CA ASN A 49 -4.56 4.75 -6.10
C ASN A 49 -3.06 4.47 -6.21
N PHE A 50 -2.60 3.28 -5.81
CA PHE A 50 -1.20 2.89 -6.02
C PHE A 50 -0.86 2.78 -7.49
N HIS A 51 -1.72 2.17 -8.30
CA HIS A 51 -1.53 2.08 -9.75
C HIS A 51 -1.41 3.48 -10.39
N GLY A 52 -2.28 4.42 -10.03
CA GLY A 52 -2.19 5.82 -10.46
C GLY A 52 -0.89 6.50 -10.02
N SER A 53 -0.49 6.28 -8.77
CA SER A 53 0.74 6.84 -8.19
C SER A 53 2.00 6.32 -8.89
N LEU A 54 2.09 5.01 -9.14
CA LEU A 54 3.20 4.39 -9.86
C LEU A 54 3.34 5.00 -11.27
N ARG A 55 2.23 5.11 -12.01
CA ARG A 55 2.24 5.73 -13.35
C ARG A 55 2.69 7.18 -13.32
N ALA A 56 2.23 7.96 -12.35
CA ALA A 56 2.60 9.36 -12.20
C ALA A 56 4.11 9.49 -11.88
N THR A 57 4.60 8.73 -10.92
CA THR A 57 6.01 8.70 -10.52
C THR A 57 6.91 8.30 -11.68
N VAL A 58 6.65 7.18 -12.34
CA VAL A 58 7.48 6.73 -13.47
C VAL A 58 7.49 7.76 -14.59
N ARG A 59 6.37 8.42 -14.86
CA ARG A 59 6.30 9.50 -15.86
C ARG A 59 7.17 10.69 -15.48
N LEU A 60 7.15 11.11 -14.21
CA LEU A 60 8.00 12.21 -13.71
C LEU A 60 9.49 11.85 -13.84
N LEU A 61 9.85 10.64 -13.43
CA LEU A 61 11.21 10.12 -13.53
C LEU A 61 11.67 10.01 -14.99
N HIS A 62 10.78 9.57 -15.88
CA HIS A 62 11.06 9.52 -17.30
C HIS A 62 11.33 10.92 -17.88
N MET A 63 10.51 11.90 -17.53
CA MET A 63 10.75 13.29 -17.95
C MET A 63 12.07 13.83 -17.40
N LYS A 64 12.44 13.48 -16.16
CA LYS A 64 13.75 13.85 -15.59
C LYS A 64 14.89 13.30 -16.43
N SER A 65 14.82 12.02 -16.82
CA SER A 65 15.83 11.39 -17.67
C SER A 65 15.98 12.07 -19.04
N GLN A 66 14.85 12.50 -19.63
CA GLN A 66 14.85 13.22 -20.90
C GLN A 66 15.48 14.60 -20.78
N ILE A 67 15.19 15.33 -19.70
CA ILE A 67 15.76 16.66 -19.43
C ILE A 67 17.29 16.56 -19.25
N ASP A 68 17.75 15.52 -18.55
CA ASP A 68 19.18 15.27 -18.33
C ASP A 68 19.87 14.68 -19.57
N ASN A 69 19.11 14.33 -20.61
CA ASN A 69 19.57 13.62 -21.80
C ASN A 69 20.27 12.28 -21.47
N LEU A 70 19.73 11.57 -20.47
CA LEU A 70 20.21 10.29 -19.96
C LEU A 70 19.24 9.17 -20.38
N LEU A 71 19.27 8.83 -21.67
CA LEU A 71 18.39 7.81 -22.29
C LEU A 71 19.16 6.54 -22.71
N GLY A 72 20.32 6.32 -22.10
CA GLY A 72 21.14 5.13 -22.34
C GLY A 72 20.60 3.90 -21.63
N ASP A 73 21.31 2.80 -21.83
CA ASP A 73 21.10 1.56 -21.11
C ASP A 73 21.83 1.66 -19.75
N ASP A 74 21.17 1.25 -18.67
CA ASP A 74 21.70 1.20 -17.29
C ASP A 74 22.38 2.49 -16.80
N VAL A 75 21.69 3.63 -16.92
CA VAL A 75 22.19 4.95 -16.49
C VAL A 75 21.67 5.30 -15.10
N THR A 76 22.58 5.71 -14.21
CA THR A 76 22.21 6.24 -12.89
C THR A 76 21.87 7.73 -12.97
N ILE A 77 20.71 8.11 -12.44
CA ILE A 77 20.21 9.49 -12.41
C ILE A 77 19.97 9.88 -10.95
N ALA A 78 20.51 11.04 -10.54
CA ALA A 78 20.21 11.62 -9.25
C ALA A 78 18.79 12.18 -9.23
N THR A 79 17.98 11.70 -8.29
CA THR A 79 16.62 12.18 -8.03
C THR A 79 16.56 12.85 -6.66
N ASP A 80 15.47 13.57 -6.38
CA ASP A 80 15.24 14.17 -5.05
C ASP A 80 15.14 13.12 -3.93
N TYR A 81 14.99 11.85 -4.29
CA TYR A 81 14.82 10.71 -3.39
C TYR A 81 16.03 9.77 -3.35
N GLY A 82 17.09 10.10 -4.10
CA GLY A 82 18.30 9.29 -4.21
C GLY A 82 18.69 8.99 -5.66
N ASP A 83 19.86 8.38 -5.81
CA ASP A 83 20.34 7.92 -7.11
C ASP A 83 19.58 6.65 -7.52
N TYR A 84 19.07 6.63 -8.75
CA TYR A 84 18.27 5.52 -9.25
C TYR A 84 18.73 5.09 -10.64
N GLN A 85 18.64 3.79 -10.94
CA GLN A 85 19.05 3.25 -12.25
C GLN A 85 17.90 3.29 -13.25
N PHE A 86 18.22 3.68 -14.47
CA PHE A 86 17.27 3.84 -15.56
C PHE A 86 17.73 3.07 -16.79
N TYR A 87 16.79 2.46 -17.48
CA TYR A 87 16.98 1.88 -18.80
C TYR A 87 16.14 2.65 -19.82
N ARG A 88 16.79 3.27 -20.81
CA ARG A 88 16.15 4.11 -21.84
C ARG A 88 15.24 5.20 -21.28
N GLY A 89 15.65 5.73 -20.14
CA GLY A 89 14.92 6.76 -19.42
C GLY A 89 13.76 6.27 -18.56
N TYR A 90 13.51 4.97 -18.42
CA TYR A 90 12.55 4.45 -17.45
C TYR A 90 13.27 3.89 -16.21
N PRO A 91 12.74 4.13 -14.99
CA PRO A 91 13.35 3.58 -13.78
C PRO A 91 13.27 2.05 -13.83
N GLU A 92 14.38 1.38 -13.54
CA GLU A 92 14.41 -0.07 -13.47
C GLU A 92 13.78 -0.60 -12.18
N THR A 93 13.10 -1.74 -12.23
CA THR A 93 12.73 -2.48 -11.02
C THR A 93 13.97 -3.20 -10.47
N LYS A 94 14.23 -3.14 -9.16
CA LYS A 94 15.40 -3.80 -8.56
C LYS A 94 15.03 -4.57 -7.30
N SER A 95 15.57 -5.78 -7.18
CA SER A 95 15.49 -6.61 -5.96
C SER A 95 16.45 -6.17 -4.86
N GLU A 96 17.42 -5.32 -5.19
CA GLU A 96 18.51 -4.91 -4.32
C GLU A 96 18.74 -3.40 -4.35
N ALA A 97 18.89 -2.82 -3.17
CA ALA A 97 19.41 -1.49 -2.96
C ALA A 97 20.96 -1.56 -2.89
N LEU A 98 21.67 -1.12 -3.93
CA LEU A 98 23.12 -0.93 -3.88
C LEU A 98 23.42 0.47 -3.35
N THR A 99 24.11 0.64 -2.22
CA THR A 99 24.38 2.00 -1.67
C THR A 99 24.88 2.98 -2.74
N PRO A 100 24.26 4.17 -2.88
CA PRO A 100 23.24 4.76 -2.00
C PRO A 100 21.78 4.39 -2.33
N ASN A 101 21.55 3.51 -3.30
CA ASN A 101 20.24 3.19 -3.88
C ASN A 101 19.22 2.74 -2.83
N THR A 102 17.97 3.00 -3.17
CA THR A 102 16.77 2.64 -2.43
C THR A 102 15.87 1.78 -3.32
N TYR A 103 14.97 1.05 -2.70
CA TYR A 103 13.98 0.22 -3.40
C TYR A 103 12.96 1.09 -4.14
N PHE A 104 12.58 0.73 -5.36
CA PHE A 104 11.71 1.52 -6.23
C PHE A 104 10.51 2.09 -5.47
N ILE A 105 9.70 1.22 -4.88
CA ILE A 105 8.43 1.62 -4.29
C ILE A 105 8.64 2.48 -3.04
N GLU A 106 9.55 2.09 -2.16
CA GLU A 106 9.81 2.84 -0.91
C GLU A 106 10.45 4.21 -1.14
N THR A 107 11.16 4.37 -2.26
CA THR A 107 11.77 5.63 -2.64
C THR A 107 10.73 6.67 -2.99
N PHE A 108 9.65 6.24 -3.65
CA PHE A 108 8.71 7.16 -4.30
C PHE A 108 7.33 7.16 -3.65
N LEU A 109 7.00 6.15 -2.85
CA LEU A 109 5.80 6.10 -2.04
C LEU A 109 6.23 6.24 -0.58
N GLU A 110 5.76 7.31 0.08
CA GLU A 110 6.06 7.63 1.48
C GLU A 110 5.33 6.67 2.45
N LEU A 111 5.69 5.39 2.42
CA LEU A 111 5.05 4.33 3.21
C LEU A 111 5.56 4.25 4.66
N GLY A 112 6.66 4.95 4.97
CA GLY A 112 7.32 4.91 6.27
C GLY A 112 8.25 3.71 6.43
N ALA A 113 8.42 3.22 7.67
CA ALA A 113 9.27 2.07 7.96
C ALA A 113 8.46 0.76 7.91
N PRO A 114 8.95 -0.28 7.20
CA PRO A 114 8.26 -1.57 7.15
C PRO A 114 8.30 -2.29 8.51
N LEU A 115 7.24 -3.06 8.81
CA LEU A 115 7.14 -3.89 10.01
C LEU A 115 7.94 -5.19 9.89
N ASP A 116 7.99 -5.74 8.67
CA ASP A 116 8.75 -6.95 8.36
C ASP A 116 9.38 -6.82 6.97
N VAL A 117 10.57 -7.39 6.81
CA VAL A 117 11.31 -7.39 5.55
C VAL A 117 11.97 -8.75 5.34
N ILE A 118 11.57 -9.42 4.27
CA ILE A 118 12.17 -10.66 3.80
C ILE A 118 12.89 -10.36 2.49
N LYS A 119 14.20 -10.65 2.41
CA LYS A 119 14.99 -10.39 1.20
C LYS A 119 16.03 -11.46 0.94
N ASN A 120 16.34 -11.65 -0.33
CA ASN A 120 17.45 -12.44 -0.84
C ASN A 120 18.08 -11.70 -2.04
N ASN A 121 18.94 -12.38 -2.82
CA ASN A 121 19.65 -11.74 -3.93
C ASN A 121 18.83 -11.56 -5.23
N ILE A 122 17.55 -11.95 -5.22
CA ILE A 122 16.67 -12.01 -6.39
C ILE A 122 15.35 -11.32 -6.10
N SER A 123 14.92 -11.24 -4.84
CA SER A 123 13.67 -10.59 -4.47
C SER A 123 13.70 -9.99 -3.07
N ARG A 124 12.77 -9.06 -2.88
CA ARG A 124 12.43 -8.46 -1.60
C ARG A 124 10.92 -8.41 -1.42
N THR A 125 10.49 -8.66 -0.20
CA THR A 125 9.14 -8.40 0.29
C THR A 125 9.22 -7.54 1.55
N ALA A 126 8.45 -6.46 1.61
CA ALA A 126 8.34 -5.59 2.78
C ALA A 126 6.87 -5.37 3.14
N THR A 127 6.56 -5.49 4.43
CA THR A 127 5.17 -5.47 4.91
C THR A 127 4.92 -4.23 5.77
N TYR A 128 3.86 -3.50 5.44
CA TYR A 128 3.38 -2.26 6.04
C TYR A 128 1.96 -2.46 6.55
N SER A 129 1.83 -2.98 7.78
CA SER A 129 0.54 -3.37 8.35
C SER A 129 -0.19 -4.41 7.47
N GLU A 130 -1.11 -3.99 6.61
CA GLU A 130 -1.88 -4.86 5.71
C GLU A 130 -1.38 -4.80 4.24
N ILE A 131 -0.53 -3.83 3.94
CA ILE A 131 0.05 -3.64 2.60
C ILE A 131 1.37 -4.39 2.54
N THR A 132 1.61 -5.07 1.44
CA THR A 132 2.87 -5.72 1.13
C THR A 132 3.43 -5.08 -0.14
N VAL A 133 4.74 -4.88 -0.16
CA VAL A 133 5.53 -4.43 -1.30
C VAL A 133 6.44 -5.58 -1.70
N PHE A 134 6.40 -5.96 -2.97
CA PHE A 134 7.29 -6.97 -3.54
C PHE A 134 8.10 -6.36 -4.68
N GLU A 135 9.40 -6.61 -4.69
CA GLU A 135 10.30 -6.12 -5.73
C GLU A 135 11.31 -7.19 -6.12
N ASP A 136 11.40 -7.43 -7.43
CA ASP A 136 12.48 -8.17 -8.05
C ASP A 136 13.13 -7.35 -9.20
N ASN A 137 13.95 -7.99 -10.03
CA ASN A 137 14.62 -7.32 -11.16
C ASN A 137 13.74 -7.15 -12.42
N GLY A 138 12.45 -7.44 -12.36
CA GLY A 138 11.48 -7.18 -13.43
C GLY A 138 10.14 -6.60 -12.97
N TYR A 139 9.74 -6.83 -11.73
CA TYR A 139 8.44 -6.47 -11.17
C TYR A 139 8.60 -5.69 -9.87
N SER A 140 7.81 -4.63 -9.74
CA SER A 140 7.55 -3.93 -8.50
C SER A 140 6.06 -3.92 -8.25
N ARG A 141 5.61 -4.58 -7.17
CA ARG A 141 4.20 -4.72 -6.81
C ARG A 141 3.93 -4.13 -5.44
N ILE A 142 2.76 -3.54 -5.27
CA ILE A 142 2.25 -3.04 -3.99
C ILE A 142 0.76 -3.35 -3.88
N GLY A 143 0.34 -3.90 -2.76
CA GLY A 143 -1.05 -4.33 -2.59
C GLY A 143 -1.32 -5.05 -1.28
N TYR A 144 -2.45 -5.72 -1.19
CA TYR A 144 -2.84 -6.54 -0.04
C TYR A 144 -2.54 -8.00 -0.34
N GLY A 145 -1.89 -8.69 0.60
CA GLY A 145 -1.55 -10.10 0.43
C GLY A 145 -0.19 -10.45 1.02
N THR A 146 0.39 -11.55 0.55
CA THR A 146 1.67 -12.08 1.04
C THR A 146 2.62 -12.43 -0.11
N GLY A 147 3.91 -12.57 0.22
CA GLY A 147 4.91 -13.01 -0.75
C GLY A 147 5.07 -12.01 -1.91
N ASP A 148 4.81 -12.48 -3.13
CA ASP A 148 4.91 -11.69 -4.36
C ASP A 148 3.58 -11.12 -4.86
N LEU A 149 2.51 -11.26 -4.06
CA LEU A 149 1.14 -10.79 -4.33
C LEU A 149 0.42 -11.44 -5.52
N SER A 150 1.10 -12.25 -6.34
CA SER A 150 0.54 -12.78 -7.59
C SER A 150 -0.66 -13.71 -7.36
N ASN A 151 -0.66 -14.45 -6.26
CA ASN A 151 -1.74 -15.36 -5.88
C ASN A 151 -2.91 -14.64 -5.16
N ASP A 152 -2.65 -13.46 -4.60
CA ASP A 152 -3.65 -12.70 -3.83
C ASP A 152 -4.52 -11.81 -4.72
N LEU A 153 -4.08 -11.48 -5.95
CA LEU A 153 -4.87 -10.73 -6.94
C LEU A 153 -5.43 -9.39 -6.42
N CYS A 154 -4.68 -8.72 -5.54
CA CYS A 154 -5.03 -7.42 -4.98
C CYS A 154 -3.80 -6.51 -4.95
N TYR A 155 -3.30 -6.09 -6.11
CA TYR A 155 -2.07 -5.32 -6.23
C TYR A 155 -2.03 -4.43 -7.48
N ALA A 156 -1.22 -3.38 -7.38
CA ALA A 156 -0.74 -2.60 -8.51
C ALA A 156 0.69 -3.03 -8.84
N GLU A 157 1.02 -3.08 -10.12
CA GLU A 157 2.31 -3.57 -10.60
C GLU A 157 2.91 -2.60 -11.62
N TYR A 158 4.22 -2.42 -11.48
CA TYR A 158 5.08 -1.87 -12.50
C TYR A 158 6.02 -2.98 -12.97
N HIS A 159 5.94 -3.30 -14.26
CA HIS A 159 6.83 -4.26 -14.91
C HIS A 159 7.77 -3.51 -15.86
N HIS A 160 9.08 -3.69 -15.68
CA HIS A 160 10.06 -3.13 -16.58
C HIS A 160 11.18 -4.12 -16.88
N THR A 161 11.49 -4.24 -18.17
CA THR A 161 12.66 -4.94 -18.68
C THR A 161 13.35 -4.06 -19.72
N SER A 162 14.46 -4.53 -20.29
CA SER A 162 15.11 -3.87 -21.42
C SER A 162 14.21 -3.71 -22.66
N GLU A 163 13.10 -4.45 -22.74
CA GLU A 163 12.20 -4.46 -23.90
C GLU A 163 10.79 -3.94 -23.58
N THR A 164 10.35 -4.06 -22.33
CA THR A 164 8.95 -3.82 -21.93
C THR A 164 8.84 -2.80 -20.81
N GLN A 165 7.77 -2.02 -20.86
CA GLN A 165 7.36 -1.12 -19.79
C GLN A 165 5.84 -1.23 -19.71
N GLU A 166 5.34 -1.79 -18.62
CA GLU A 166 3.91 -2.03 -18.43
C GLU A 166 3.47 -1.66 -17.01
N PHE A 167 2.23 -1.22 -16.90
CA PHE A 167 1.54 -1.03 -15.62
C PHE A 167 0.28 -1.88 -15.64
N THR A 168 0.11 -2.71 -14.61
CA THR A 168 -1.06 -3.54 -14.45
C THR A 168 -1.67 -3.29 -13.07
N VAL A 169 -2.97 -3.56 -12.96
CA VAL A 169 -3.70 -3.51 -11.69
C VAL A 169 -4.60 -4.72 -11.64
N GLU A 170 -4.60 -5.41 -10.51
CA GLU A 170 -5.43 -6.56 -10.25
C GLU A 170 -6.15 -6.36 -8.92
N THR A 171 -7.48 -6.45 -8.96
CA THR A 171 -8.36 -6.16 -7.83
C THR A 171 -9.35 -7.29 -7.55
N ALA A 172 -9.27 -8.42 -8.27
CA ALA A 172 -10.21 -9.53 -8.15
C ALA A 172 -10.15 -10.23 -6.79
N GLY A 173 -8.99 -10.19 -6.11
CA GLY A 173 -8.79 -10.73 -4.77
C GLY A 173 -8.78 -9.68 -3.65
N CYS A 174 -9.11 -8.42 -4.00
CA CYS A 174 -9.57 -7.45 -3.02
C CYS A 174 -11.04 -7.72 -2.68
#